data_AF-A0A6M0FTH5-F1
#
_entry.id   AF-A0A6M0FTH5-F1
#
_cell.length_a   1.000
_cell.length_b   1.000
_cell.length_c   1.000
_cell.angle_alpha   90.00
_cell.angle_beta   90.00
_cell.angle_gamma   90.00
#
_symmetry.space_group_name_H-M   'P 1'
#
loop_
_entity.id
_entity.type
_entity.pdbx_description
1 polymer ?
#
loop_
_entity_poly.entity_id
_entity_poly.type
_entity_poly.pdbx_seq_one_letter_code
_entity_poly.pdbx_strand_id
1 'polypeptide(L)'
;MAKRLVKEKDQLTLNSESAKQLLSSQNLDEDYKKCLQKLSPKQYESFSSSLEIIGQISELNLVYLLQKQSSGQSLNQSQTASKPAANKQKTAPNATPAASDQEKKKPAAAASSSKVEAYYKRAEEFMELDNLTEAAIQLKEAIKVEPKNSKCHGLLGVVYLKQKKMSMAKIHIGQALKLNPQETVALEAKKQMTKAAVQGSGKSKGKAGKQDKSGGGLFGLFGKKK
;
A
#
# COMPACT_ATOMS: atom_id res chain seq x y z
N MET A 1 22.65 -8.31 -5.77
CA MET A 1 22.88 -8.83 -4.40
C MET A 1 22.41 -10.26 -4.22
N ALA A 2 21.16 -10.60 -4.53
CA ALA A 2 20.60 -11.88 -4.08
C ALA A 2 21.03 -13.16 -4.83
N LYS A 3 21.67 -13.07 -6.00
CA LYS A 3 22.34 -14.24 -6.65
C LYS A 3 23.64 -14.66 -5.95
N ARG A 4 24.23 -13.77 -5.14
CA ARG A 4 25.43 -14.05 -4.34
C ARG A 4 25.09 -14.91 -3.12
N LEU A 5 23.97 -14.60 -2.46
CA LEU A 5 23.47 -15.33 -1.30
C LEU A 5 23.15 -16.81 -1.58
N VAL A 6 22.70 -17.16 -2.80
CA VAL A 6 22.46 -18.56 -3.19
C VAL A 6 23.77 -19.36 -3.32
N LYS A 7 24.88 -18.71 -3.73
CA LYS A 7 26.22 -19.34 -3.76
C LYS A 7 26.84 -19.46 -2.36
N GLU A 8 26.35 -18.67 -1.40
CA GLU A 8 26.79 -18.67 -0.01
C GLU A 8 25.90 -19.55 0.89
N LYS A 9 24.95 -20.33 0.31
CA LYS A 9 24.07 -21.25 1.05
C LYS A 9 24.85 -22.25 1.91
N ASP A 10 26.04 -22.66 1.45
CA ASP A 10 26.93 -23.59 2.16
C ASP A 10 27.72 -22.92 3.30
N GLN A 11 27.69 -21.59 3.41
CA GLN A 11 28.34 -20.81 4.48
C GLN A 11 27.34 -20.32 5.53
N LEU A 12 26.05 -20.61 5.37
CA LEU A 12 25.01 -20.12 6.26
C LEU A 12 24.88 -21.03 7.49
N THR A 13 25.30 -20.55 8.65
CA THR A 13 25.05 -21.21 9.94
C THR A 13 23.65 -20.87 10.45
N LEU A 14 22.75 -21.86 10.40
CA LEU A 14 21.41 -21.75 10.96
C LEU A 14 21.39 -22.36 12.36
N ASN A 15 20.96 -21.59 13.36
CA ASN A 15 20.86 -22.05 14.74
C ASN A 15 19.43 -22.51 15.06
N SER A 16 18.44 -21.94 14.41
CA SER A 16 17.02 -22.24 14.61
C SER A 16 16.61 -23.56 13.96
N GLU A 17 16.04 -24.45 14.78
CA GLU A 17 15.35 -25.68 14.33
C GLU A 17 14.29 -25.37 13.26
N SER A 18 13.51 -24.29 13.44
CA SER A 18 12.46 -23.91 12.49
C SER A 18 13.02 -23.51 11.13
N ALA A 19 14.19 -22.86 11.10
CA ALA A 19 14.85 -22.47 9.87
C ALA A 19 15.46 -23.68 9.12
N LYS A 20 16.06 -24.63 9.86
CA LYS A 20 16.57 -25.90 9.30
C LYS A 20 15.45 -26.75 8.71
N GLN A 21 14.32 -26.84 9.42
CA GLN A 21 13.12 -27.54 8.94
C GLN A 21 12.60 -26.94 7.64
N LEU A 22 12.52 -25.60 7.58
CA LEU A 22 12.06 -24.93 6.36
C LEU A 22 12.99 -25.19 5.17
N LEU A 23 14.30 -25.29 5.39
CA LEU A 23 15.31 -25.56 4.35
C LEU A 23 15.07 -26.87 3.58
N SER A 24 14.41 -27.84 4.22
CA SER A 24 14.10 -29.17 3.66
C SER A 24 12.62 -29.33 3.30
N SER A 25 11.81 -28.25 3.43
CA SER A 25 10.36 -28.29 3.19
C SER A 25 10.04 -28.40 1.70
N GLN A 26 9.06 -29.25 1.38
CA GLN A 26 8.46 -29.33 0.05
C GLN A 26 7.33 -28.30 -0.14
N ASN A 27 6.69 -27.86 0.96
CA ASN A 27 5.55 -26.94 0.99
C ASN A 27 5.94 -25.62 1.67
N LEU A 28 6.88 -24.91 1.04
CA LEU A 28 7.57 -23.74 1.59
C LEU A 28 6.64 -22.68 2.19
N ASP A 29 5.57 -22.30 1.49
CA ASP A 29 4.66 -21.24 1.96
C ASP A 29 3.83 -21.65 3.18
N GLU A 30 3.39 -22.90 3.24
CA GLU A 30 2.60 -23.40 4.37
C GLU A 30 3.46 -23.61 5.60
N ASP A 31 4.63 -24.21 5.42
CA ASP A 31 5.52 -24.53 6.54
C ASP A 31 6.15 -23.26 7.12
N TYR A 32 6.49 -22.27 6.29
CA TYR A 32 6.89 -20.94 6.76
C TYR A 32 5.79 -20.30 7.62
N LYS A 33 4.53 -20.30 7.16
CA LYS A 33 3.40 -19.74 7.91
C LYS A 33 3.21 -20.46 9.24
N LYS A 34 3.27 -21.80 9.27
CA LYS A 34 3.15 -22.60 10.50
C LYS A 34 4.25 -22.26 11.50
N CYS A 35 5.50 -22.17 11.05
CA CYS A 35 6.63 -21.81 11.91
C CYS A 35 6.49 -20.38 12.46
N LEU A 36 6.11 -19.42 11.61
CA LEU A 36 5.91 -18.04 12.02
C LEU A 36 4.77 -17.89 13.04
N GLN A 37 3.66 -18.63 12.86
CA GLN A 37 2.55 -18.65 13.82
C GLN A 37 2.95 -19.20 15.19
N LYS A 38 3.93 -20.11 15.27
CA LYS A 38 4.45 -20.63 16.54
C LYS A 38 5.40 -19.67 17.24
N LEU A 39 6.19 -18.90 16.49
CA LEU A 39 7.23 -18.02 17.02
C LEU A 39 6.72 -16.61 17.33
N SER A 40 5.87 -16.04 16.47
CA SER A 40 5.45 -14.64 16.57
C SER A 40 4.68 -14.30 17.86
N PRO A 41 3.81 -15.15 18.41
CA PRO A 41 3.17 -14.85 19.71
C PRO A 41 4.18 -14.83 20.85
N LYS A 42 5.14 -15.76 20.83
CA LYS A 42 6.12 -15.95 21.90
C LYS A 42 7.10 -14.79 22.05
N GLN A 43 7.34 -14.05 20.96
CA GLN A 43 8.31 -12.93 20.97
C GLN A 43 7.95 -11.83 21.98
N TYR A 44 6.69 -11.78 22.43
CA TYR A 44 6.17 -10.81 23.40
C TYR A 44 5.88 -11.41 24.78
N GLU A 45 6.13 -12.71 25.00
CA GLU A 45 5.86 -13.37 26.29
C GLU A 45 6.89 -13.00 27.36
N SER A 46 8.15 -12.79 26.97
CA SER A 46 9.23 -12.40 27.88
C SER A 46 10.29 -11.57 27.16
N PHE A 47 10.75 -10.49 27.80
CA PHE A 47 11.86 -9.67 27.32
C PHE A 47 13.16 -10.46 27.14
N SER A 48 13.44 -11.42 28.03
CA SER A 48 14.66 -12.24 27.96
C SER A 48 14.70 -13.15 26.74
N SER A 49 13.53 -13.59 26.26
CA SER A 49 13.39 -14.46 25.09
C SER A 49 13.13 -13.69 23.79
N SER A 50 12.80 -12.39 23.85
CA SER A 50 12.46 -11.60 22.67
C SER A 50 13.59 -11.56 21.63
N LEU A 51 14.83 -11.31 22.03
CA LEU A 51 15.96 -11.22 21.11
C LEU A 51 16.24 -12.57 20.43
N GLU A 52 16.14 -13.66 21.18
CA GLU A 52 16.30 -15.02 20.64
C GLU A 52 15.22 -15.33 19.60
N ILE A 53 13.95 -15.04 19.91
CA ILE A 53 12.83 -15.32 19.01
C ILE A 53 12.89 -14.41 17.76
N ILE A 54 13.29 -13.16 17.90
CA ILE A 54 13.56 -12.26 16.76
C ILE A 54 14.67 -12.84 15.87
N GLY A 55 15.73 -13.39 16.46
CA GLY A 55 16.78 -14.11 15.75
C GLY A 55 16.23 -15.31 14.97
N GLN A 56 15.44 -16.15 15.62
CA GLN A 56 14.82 -17.33 15.00
C GLN A 56 13.88 -16.95 13.84
N ILE A 57 13.08 -15.89 13.98
CA ILE A 57 12.21 -15.36 12.91
C ILE A 57 13.06 -14.80 11.77
N SER A 58 14.17 -14.14 12.07
CA SER A 58 15.08 -13.57 11.06
C SER A 58 15.75 -14.66 10.24
N GLU A 59 16.24 -15.73 10.87
CA GLU A 59 16.76 -16.92 10.18
C GLU A 59 15.69 -17.59 9.31
N LEU A 60 14.47 -17.73 9.82
CA LEU A 60 13.34 -18.29 9.09
C LEU A 60 13.00 -17.46 7.83
N ASN A 61 12.96 -16.13 7.96
CA ASN A 61 12.73 -15.21 6.84
C ASN A 61 13.82 -15.30 5.79
N LEU A 62 15.08 -15.40 6.21
CA LEU A 62 16.21 -15.56 5.30
C LEU A 62 16.08 -16.85 4.49
N VAL A 63 15.80 -17.98 5.14
CA VAL A 63 15.60 -19.28 4.47
C VAL A 63 14.44 -19.23 3.47
N TYR A 64 13.32 -18.61 3.84
CA TYR A 64 12.17 -18.43 2.97
C TYR A 64 12.54 -17.65 1.69
N LEU A 65 13.24 -16.53 1.84
CA LEU A 65 13.67 -15.69 0.71
C LEU A 65 14.63 -16.44 -0.21
N LEU A 66 15.60 -17.18 0.35
CA LEU A 66 16.58 -17.96 -0.41
C LEU A 66 15.90 -19.03 -1.29
N GLN A 67 14.96 -19.77 -0.72
CA GLN A 67 14.27 -20.83 -1.46
C GLN A 67 13.24 -20.29 -2.48
N LYS A 68 12.53 -19.21 -2.16
CA LYS A 68 11.57 -18.58 -3.07
C LYS A 68 12.25 -17.99 -4.31
N GLN A 69 13.47 -17.49 -4.16
CA GLN A 69 14.26 -16.99 -5.28
C GLN A 69 14.87 -18.12 -6.12
N SER A 70 15.23 -19.25 -5.48
CA SER A 70 15.76 -20.43 -6.19
C SER A 70 14.70 -21.12 -7.06
N SER A 71 13.42 -21.02 -6.67
CA SER A 71 12.27 -21.55 -7.41
C SER A 71 11.77 -20.62 -8.52
N GLY A 72 12.45 -19.49 -8.80
CA GLY A 72 12.11 -18.58 -9.90
C GLY A 72 10.76 -17.86 -9.75
N GLN A 73 10.09 -17.99 -8.61
CA GLN A 73 8.83 -17.31 -8.34
C GLN A 73 9.09 -15.84 -8.00
N SER A 74 8.84 -14.97 -8.98
CA SER A 74 8.79 -13.53 -8.77
C SER A 74 7.84 -13.18 -7.63
N LEU A 75 8.26 -12.24 -6.76
CA LEU A 75 7.54 -11.76 -5.60
C LEU A 75 6.24 -11.04 -6.00
N ASN A 76 5.20 -11.79 -6.36
CA ASN A 76 3.86 -11.24 -6.48
C ASN A 76 3.16 -11.41 -5.12
N GLN A 77 3.32 -10.43 -4.24
CA GLN A 77 2.56 -10.37 -2.99
C GLN A 77 1.10 -10.03 -3.29
N SER A 78 0.27 -11.07 -3.39
CA SER A 78 -1.16 -10.99 -3.08
C SER A 78 -1.69 -12.40 -2.85
N GLN A 79 -1.53 -12.93 -1.64
CA GLN A 79 -2.46 -13.92 -1.06
C GLN A 79 -2.47 -13.76 0.47
N THR A 80 -3.37 -12.89 0.92
CA THR A 80 -3.89 -12.89 2.28
C THR A 80 -4.59 -14.21 2.57
N ALA A 81 -4.42 -14.67 3.81
CA ALA A 81 -4.91 -15.92 4.36
C ALA A 81 -6.40 -16.20 4.10
N SER A 82 -6.66 -17.45 3.73
CA SER A 82 -7.94 -18.13 3.71
C SER A 82 -8.55 -18.23 5.11
N LYS A 83 -9.85 -17.93 5.21
CA LYS A 83 -10.71 -18.25 6.36
C LYS A 83 -11.48 -19.56 6.07
N PRO A 84 -11.74 -20.44 7.06
CA PRO A 84 -12.51 -21.65 6.84
C PRO A 84 -14.00 -21.36 6.60
N ALA A 85 -14.57 -22.11 5.66
CA ALA A 85 -15.99 -22.14 5.34
C ALA A 85 -16.80 -22.92 6.41
N ALA A 86 -18.02 -22.45 6.69
CA ALA A 86 -19.08 -23.22 7.32
C ALA A 86 -20.42 -22.92 6.63
N ASN A 87 -21.31 -23.90 6.69
CA ASN A 87 -22.26 -24.33 5.66
C ASN A 87 -23.67 -23.72 5.79
N LYS A 88 -24.35 -23.59 4.64
CA LYS A 88 -25.81 -23.70 4.34
C LYS A 88 -26.87 -23.24 5.37
N GLN A 89 -27.80 -22.37 4.93
CA GLN A 89 -29.18 -22.80 4.66
C GLN A 89 -29.95 -21.81 3.75
N LYS A 90 -30.90 -22.38 3.01
CA LYS A 90 -31.66 -21.88 1.86
C LYS A 90 -33.10 -21.60 2.31
N THR A 91 -33.69 -20.46 1.94
CA THR A 91 -35.12 -20.31 1.58
C THR A 91 -35.39 -18.91 1.00
N ALA A 92 -35.91 -18.88 -0.23
CA ALA A 92 -36.79 -17.83 -0.73
C ALA A 92 -38.25 -18.32 -0.50
N PRO A 93 -39.30 -17.46 -0.54
CA PRO A 93 -39.71 -16.79 -1.78
C PRO A 93 -40.17 -15.31 -1.66
N ASN A 94 -39.85 -14.57 -2.72
CA ASN A 94 -40.63 -13.60 -3.48
C ASN A 94 -41.71 -12.70 -2.80
N ALA A 95 -41.51 -11.37 -2.87
CA ALA A 95 -42.49 -10.38 -3.35
C ALA A 95 -41.86 -8.98 -3.45
N THR A 96 -42.12 -8.30 -4.57
CA THR A 96 -41.99 -6.85 -4.82
C THR A 96 -43.38 -6.40 -5.36
N PRO A 97 -43.75 -5.11 -5.49
CA PRO A 97 -43.02 -3.87 -5.20
C PRO A 97 -43.88 -2.74 -4.54
N ALA A 98 -43.26 -1.73 -3.90
CA ALA A 98 -43.73 -0.33 -3.89
C ALA A 98 -42.82 0.63 -3.11
N ALA A 99 -42.44 1.70 -3.81
CA ALA A 99 -42.17 3.09 -3.43
C ALA A 99 -41.67 3.49 -2.01
N SER A 100 -40.56 4.24 -2.05
CA SER A 100 -40.18 5.39 -1.21
C SER A 100 -40.37 5.29 0.31
N ASP A 101 -39.26 5.09 1.03
CA ASP A 101 -38.88 5.97 2.13
C ASP A 101 -37.44 5.74 2.59
N GLN A 102 -36.84 6.80 3.11
CA GLN A 102 -35.55 6.79 3.76
C GLN A 102 -35.59 5.87 4.99
N GLU A 103 -34.77 4.82 5.04
CA GLU A 103 -34.04 4.37 6.24
C GLU A 103 -33.32 3.04 6.00
N LYS A 104 -32.14 2.92 6.64
CA LYS A 104 -31.53 1.69 7.16
C LYS A 104 -31.49 0.46 6.23
N LYS A 105 -30.36 0.29 5.52
CA LYS A 105 -29.83 -1.05 5.16
C LYS A 105 -28.58 -1.33 6.02
N LYS A 106 -28.74 -2.10 7.11
CA LYS A 106 -28.43 -3.55 7.27
C LYS A 106 -26.93 -3.87 7.48
N PRO A 107 -26.58 -4.92 8.24
CA PRO A 107 -25.54 -4.90 9.28
C PRO A 107 -24.14 -5.30 8.80
N ALA A 108 -23.92 -5.41 7.49
CA ALA A 108 -22.62 -5.80 6.92
C ALA A 108 -21.64 -4.62 6.84
N ALA A 109 -22.15 -3.39 6.76
CA ALA A 109 -21.34 -2.17 6.68
C ALA A 109 -20.61 -1.85 8.00
N ALA A 110 -21.11 -2.32 9.15
CA ALA A 110 -20.54 -1.99 10.46
C ALA A 110 -19.12 -2.55 10.63
N ALA A 111 -18.86 -3.77 10.15
CA ALA A 111 -17.53 -4.39 10.25
C ALA A 111 -16.53 -3.81 9.24
N SER A 112 -16.96 -3.50 8.01
CA SER A 112 -16.11 -2.85 7.01
C SER A 112 -15.82 -1.40 7.37
N SER A 113 -16.83 -0.67 7.91
CA SER A 113 -16.69 0.68 8.43
C SER A 113 -15.73 0.71 9.62
N SER A 114 -15.80 -0.25 10.54
CA SER A 114 -14.85 -0.37 11.65
C SER A 114 -13.41 -0.59 11.16
N LYS A 115 -13.21 -1.42 10.12
CA LYS A 115 -11.88 -1.63 9.54
C LYS A 115 -11.34 -0.39 8.83
N VAL A 116 -12.20 0.32 8.10
CA VAL A 116 -11.87 1.59 7.43
C VAL A 116 -11.52 2.67 8.47
N GLU A 117 -12.27 2.76 9.56
CA GLU A 117 -11.96 3.66 10.68
C GLU A 117 -10.62 3.34 11.33
N ALA A 118 -10.28 2.06 11.52
CA ALA A 118 -8.99 1.67 12.08
C ALA A 118 -7.82 2.13 11.19
N TYR A 119 -7.93 1.93 9.87
CA TYR A 119 -6.93 2.42 8.91
C TYR A 119 -6.87 3.95 8.87
N TYR A 120 -8.02 4.61 8.96
CA TYR A 120 -8.12 6.06 8.99
C TYR A 120 -7.40 6.65 10.22
N LYS A 121 -7.71 6.15 11.42
CA LYS A 121 -7.06 6.58 12.67
C LYS A 121 -5.54 6.37 12.64
N ARG A 122 -5.10 5.20 12.19
CA ARG A 122 -3.68 4.91 12.06
C ARG A 122 -2.98 5.84 11.07
N ALA A 123 -3.67 6.25 10.00
CA ALA A 123 -3.13 7.25 9.08
C ALA A 123 -2.98 8.62 9.75
N GLU A 124 -3.93 9.03 10.59
CA GLU A 124 -3.82 10.27 11.38
C GLU A 124 -2.63 10.22 12.34
N GLU A 125 -2.46 9.12 13.08
CA GLU A 125 -1.29 8.91 13.96
C GLU A 125 0.03 9.02 13.17
N PHE A 126 0.13 8.38 12.00
CA PHE A 126 1.32 8.50 11.16
C PHE A 126 1.52 9.92 10.62
N MET A 127 0.45 10.68 10.37
CA MET A 127 0.56 12.09 9.97
C MET A 127 1.03 13.00 11.11
N GLU A 128 0.66 12.70 12.35
CA GLU A 128 1.15 13.40 13.55
C GLU A 128 2.64 13.12 13.77
N LEU A 129 3.09 11.90 13.47
CA LEU A 129 4.50 11.50 13.48
C LEU A 129 5.31 11.97 12.25
N ASP A 130 4.70 12.79 11.37
CA ASP A 130 5.24 13.24 10.08
C ASP A 130 5.69 12.09 9.13
N ASN A 131 5.25 10.86 9.40
CA ASN A 131 5.48 9.70 8.54
C ASN A 131 4.41 9.63 7.44
N LEU A 132 4.52 10.54 6.48
CA LEU A 132 3.56 10.69 5.40
C LEU A 132 3.47 9.47 4.48
N THR A 133 4.55 8.69 4.37
CA THR A 133 4.60 7.50 3.50
C THR A 133 3.69 6.40 4.04
N GLU A 134 3.81 6.08 5.33
CA GLU A 134 2.96 5.08 5.99
C GLU A 134 1.51 5.55 6.07
N ALA A 135 1.26 6.83 6.35
CA ALA A 135 -0.09 7.40 6.32
C ALA A 135 -0.78 7.17 4.97
N ALA A 136 -0.07 7.39 3.85
CA ALA A 136 -0.61 7.15 2.53
C ALA A 136 -0.91 5.66 2.25
N ILE A 137 -0.12 4.75 2.83
CA ILE A 137 -0.37 3.30 2.71
C ILE A 137 -1.65 2.92 3.45
N GLN A 138 -1.80 3.36 4.71
CA GLN A 138 -3.00 3.05 5.50
C GLN A 138 -4.28 3.57 4.82
N LEU A 139 -4.24 4.78 4.27
CA LEU A 139 -5.38 5.35 3.55
C LEU A 139 -5.70 4.61 2.25
N LYS A 140 -4.69 4.09 1.55
CA LYS A 140 -4.93 3.22 0.39
C LYS A 140 -5.59 1.91 0.78
N GLU A 141 -5.19 1.29 1.90
CA GLU A 141 -5.87 0.11 2.42
C GLU A 141 -7.32 0.42 2.82
N ALA A 142 -7.56 1.59 3.44
CA ALA A 142 -8.91 2.06 3.74
C ALA A 142 -9.76 2.17 2.46
N ILE A 143 -9.23 2.78 1.40
CA ILE A 143 -9.91 2.94 0.11
C ILE A 143 -10.12 1.60 -0.61
N LYS A 144 -9.23 0.61 -0.44
CA LYS A 144 -9.46 -0.74 -0.99
C LYS A 144 -10.67 -1.42 -0.35
N VAL A 145 -10.88 -1.21 0.95
CA VAL A 145 -12.03 -1.76 1.68
C VAL A 145 -13.30 -0.98 1.34
N GLU A 146 -13.24 0.35 1.33
CA GLU A 146 -14.36 1.22 0.99
C GLU A 146 -13.95 2.27 -0.07
N PRO A 147 -14.10 1.93 -1.36
CA PRO A 147 -13.66 2.81 -2.45
C PRO A 147 -14.41 4.15 -2.53
N LYS A 148 -15.60 4.23 -1.92
CA LYS A 148 -16.50 5.38 -1.94
C LYS A 148 -16.42 6.24 -0.68
N ASN A 149 -15.41 6.05 0.17
CA ASN A 149 -15.25 6.83 1.38
C ASN A 149 -14.63 8.21 1.09
N SER A 150 -15.43 9.29 1.17
CA SER A 150 -14.97 10.66 0.90
C SER A 150 -13.87 11.12 1.85
N LYS A 151 -13.95 10.76 3.13
CA LYS A 151 -12.98 11.15 4.16
C LYS A 151 -11.60 10.58 3.86
N CYS A 152 -11.51 9.30 3.51
CA CYS A 152 -10.25 8.66 3.17
C CYS A 152 -9.60 9.28 1.92
N HIS A 153 -10.38 9.57 0.88
CA HIS A 153 -9.87 10.28 -0.31
C HIS A 153 -9.42 11.71 0.02
N GLY A 154 -10.16 12.41 0.88
CA GLY A 154 -9.82 13.76 1.31
C GLY A 154 -8.50 13.79 2.08
N LEU A 155 -8.36 12.92 3.08
CA LEU A 155 -7.16 12.82 3.90
C LEU A 155 -5.94 12.36 3.08
N LEU A 156 -6.12 11.41 2.14
CA LEU A 156 -5.05 11.00 1.23
C LEU A 156 -4.59 12.15 0.33
N GLY A 157 -5.53 13.00 -0.08
CA GLY A 157 -5.25 14.26 -0.76
C GLY A 157 -4.35 15.19 0.07
N VAL A 158 -4.66 15.38 1.34
CA VAL A 158 -3.85 16.18 2.29
C VAL A 158 -2.45 15.58 2.46
N VAL A 159 -2.35 14.26 2.65
CA VAL A 159 -1.05 13.57 2.75
C VAL A 159 -0.21 13.83 1.50
N TYR A 160 -0.81 13.76 0.31
CA TYR A 160 -0.09 14.07 -0.94
C TYR A 160 0.31 15.54 -1.07
N LEU A 161 -0.48 16.49 -0.56
CA LEU A 161 -0.08 17.89 -0.49
C LEU A 161 1.16 18.06 0.40
N LYS A 162 1.16 17.45 1.59
CA LYS A 162 2.32 17.47 2.50
C LYS A 162 3.56 16.83 1.86
N GLN A 163 3.40 15.76 1.08
CA GLN A 163 4.47 15.14 0.28
C GLN A 163 4.88 15.95 -0.96
N LYS A 164 4.30 17.13 -1.22
CA LYS A 164 4.51 17.96 -2.44
C LYS A 164 4.11 17.26 -3.75
N LYS A 165 3.30 16.20 -3.69
CA LYS A 165 2.79 15.47 -4.87
C LYS A 165 1.46 16.07 -5.35
N MET A 166 1.54 17.27 -5.93
CA MET A 166 0.38 18.09 -6.30
C MET A 166 -0.58 17.42 -7.29
N SER A 167 -0.07 16.64 -8.24
CA SER A 167 -0.89 15.92 -9.23
C SER A 167 -1.80 14.88 -8.55
N MET A 168 -1.22 14.05 -7.68
CA MET A 168 -1.94 13.02 -6.93
C MET A 168 -2.92 13.63 -5.93
N ALA A 169 -2.51 14.70 -5.24
CA ALA A 169 -3.39 15.44 -4.35
C ALA A 169 -4.66 15.92 -5.07
N LYS A 170 -4.52 16.53 -6.26
CA LYS A 170 -5.66 17.04 -7.05
C LYS A 170 -6.65 15.93 -7.42
N ILE A 171 -6.15 14.74 -7.76
CA ILE A 171 -6.99 13.59 -8.12
C ILE A 171 -7.84 13.16 -6.92
N HIS A 172 -7.21 12.89 -5.77
CA HIS A 172 -7.90 12.37 -4.59
C HIS A 172 -8.82 13.41 -3.94
N ILE A 173 -8.42 14.69 -3.88
CA ILE A 173 -9.29 15.78 -3.43
C ILE A 173 -10.51 15.90 -4.35
N GLY A 174 -10.30 15.80 -5.66
CA GLY A 174 -11.40 15.81 -6.63
C GLY A 174 -12.35 14.63 -6.47
N GLN A 175 -11.83 13.43 -6.18
CA GLN A 175 -12.65 12.26 -5.88
C GLN A 175 -13.45 12.42 -4.58
N ALA A 176 -12.83 12.93 -3.52
CA ALA A 176 -13.50 13.20 -2.25
C ALA A 176 -14.69 14.14 -2.43
N LEU A 177 -14.51 15.25 -3.16
CA LEU A 177 -15.57 16.23 -3.42
C LEU A 177 -16.63 15.74 -4.41
N LYS A 178 -16.30 14.77 -5.28
CA LYS A 178 -17.29 14.09 -6.12
C LYS A 178 -18.19 13.15 -5.30
N LEU A 179 -17.61 12.48 -4.30
CA LEU A 179 -18.33 11.56 -3.42
C LEU A 179 -19.17 12.31 -2.39
N ASN A 180 -18.57 13.32 -1.76
CA ASN A 180 -19.23 14.21 -0.81
C ASN A 180 -18.76 15.66 -1.05
N PRO A 181 -19.58 16.51 -1.69
CA PRO A 181 -19.25 17.91 -1.94
C PRO A 181 -19.02 18.75 -0.67
N GLN A 182 -19.54 18.31 0.48
CA GLN A 182 -19.41 19.01 1.76
C GLN A 182 -18.30 18.43 2.66
N GLU A 183 -17.42 17.58 2.10
CA GLU A 183 -16.29 17.03 2.85
C GLU A 183 -15.32 18.14 3.27
N THR A 184 -15.28 18.46 4.57
CA THR A 184 -14.55 19.61 5.14
C THR A 184 -13.06 19.51 4.85
N VAL A 185 -12.46 18.34 5.08
CA VAL A 185 -11.03 18.07 4.84
C VAL A 185 -10.66 18.32 3.38
N ALA A 186 -11.51 17.87 2.44
CA ALA A 186 -11.25 18.03 1.02
C ALA A 186 -11.43 19.48 0.54
N LEU A 187 -12.40 20.21 1.10
CA LEU A 187 -12.59 21.64 0.83
C LEU A 187 -11.41 22.48 1.31
N GLU A 188 -10.91 22.21 2.51
CA GLU A 188 -9.71 22.86 3.05
C GLU A 188 -8.47 22.54 2.22
N ALA A 189 -8.26 21.27 1.88
CA ALA A 189 -7.16 20.84 1.02
C ALA A 189 -7.20 21.52 -0.36
N LYS A 190 -8.41 21.67 -0.94
CA LYS A 190 -8.59 22.40 -2.21
C LYS A 190 -8.18 23.87 -2.07
N LYS A 191 -8.58 24.55 -0.99
CA LYS A 191 -8.17 25.95 -0.72
C LYS A 191 -6.64 26.06 -0.61
N GLN A 192 -6.01 25.17 0.15
CA GLN A 192 -4.55 25.13 0.30
C GLN A 192 -3.84 24.92 -1.04
N MET A 193 -4.33 23.99 -1.87
CA MET A 193 -3.79 23.72 -3.20
C MET A 193 -3.89 24.93 -4.13
N THR A 194 -5.01 25.66 -4.11
CA THR A 194 -5.16 26.90 -4.90
C THR A 194 -4.22 28.00 -4.41
N LYS A 195 -4.03 28.15 -3.10
CA LYS A 195 -3.09 29.13 -2.52
C LYS A 195 -1.64 28.81 -2.92
N ALA A 196 -1.25 27.54 -2.85
CA ALA A 196 0.08 27.09 -3.28
C ALA A 196 0.33 27.32 -4.78
N ALA A 197 -0.70 27.11 -5.62
CA ALA A 197 -0.60 27.36 -7.06
C ALA A 197 -0.40 28.86 -7.37
N VAL A 198 -1.11 29.75 -6.67
CA VAL A 198 -0.99 31.21 -6.86
C VAL A 198 0.37 31.74 -6.40
N GLN A 199 0.94 31.18 -5.32
CA GLN A 199 2.28 31.54 -4.84
C GLN A 199 3.41 31.04 -5.76
N GLY A 200 3.22 29.91 -6.45
CA GLY A 200 4.15 29.40 -7.45
C GLY A 200 4.19 30.20 -8.76
N SER A 201 3.11 30.91 -9.10
CA SER A 201 3.02 31.74 -10.32
C SER A 201 3.63 33.14 -10.19
N GLY A 202 4.14 33.54 -9.02
CA GLY A 202 4.71 34.87 -8.78
C GLY A 202 6.19 35.05 -9.18
N LYS A 203 6.87 33.99 -9.66
CA LYS A 203 8.31 34.00 -9.95
C LYS A 203 8.62 33.57 -11.39
N SER A 204 7.99 34.21 -12.37
CA SER A 204 8.41 34.13 -13.78
C SER A 204 8.18 35.47 -14.51
N LYS A 205 9.06 36.44 -14.23
CA LYS A 205 9.30 37.68 -14.99
C LYS A 205 10.76 38.04 -14.72
N GLY A 206 11.71 38.00 -15.65
CA GLY A 206 11.71 37.51 -17.01
C GLY A 206 13.15 37.37 -17.50
N LYS A 207 13.32 36.81 -18.70
CA LYS A 207 14.45 37.13 -19.57
C LYS A 207 13.98 36.96 -21.00
N ALA A 208 13.55 38.07 -21.60
CA ALA A 208 13.35 38.16 -23.03
C ALA A 208 14.72 38.07 -23.70
N GLY A 209 15.05 36.91 -24.24
CA GLY A 209 16.13 36.73 -25.20
C GLY A 209 15.54 36.78 -26.61
N LYS A 210 15.64 37.95 -27.24
CA LYS A 210 15.39 38.14 -28.66
C LYS A 210 16.69 37.81 -29.40
N GLN A 211 16.68 36.85 -30.32
CA GLN A 211 17.37 36.99 -31.61
C GLN A 211 17.05 35.86 -32.60
N ASP A 212 16.80 36.34 -33.81
CA ASP A 212 16.47 35.69 -35.06
C ASP A 212 17.47 34.65 -35.60
N LYS A 213 16.95 33.87 -36.56
CA LYS A 213 17.51 33.39 -37.85
C LYS A 213 17.26 31.89 -38.04
N SER A 214 16.25 31.50 -38.82
CA SER A 214 16.26 31.36 -40.30
C SER A 214 17.14 30.21 -40.81
N GLY A 215 16.47 29.16 -41.31
CA GLY A 215 16.76 28.52 -42.61
C GLY A 215 17.94 27.56 -42.74
N GLY A 216 17.66 26.40 -43.37
CA GLY A 216 18.63 25.42 -43.89
C GLY A 216 18.80 24.23 -42.95
N GLY A 217 18.70 22.95 -43.32
CA GLY A 217 18.74 22.20 -44.58
C GLY A 217 19.05 20.76 -44.13
N LEU A 218 18.20 19.78 -44.40
CA LEU A 218 18.32 18.83 -45.50
C LEU A 218 19.68 18.09 -45.58
N PHE A 219 19.61 16.77 -45.34
CA PHE A 219 20.52 15.69 -45.71
C PHE A 219 21.89 15.55 -45.00
N GLY A 220 21.95 14.55 -44.10
CA GLY A 220 23.18 13.96 -43.57
C GLY A 220 23.15 12.44 -43.75
N LEU A 221 23.85 12.01 -44.80
CA LEU A 221 23.93 10.67 -45.39
C LEU A 221 24.45 9.59 -44.42
N PHE A 222 23.71 8.48 -44.32
CA PHE A 222 24.12 7.27 -43.59
C PHE A 222 25.30 6.58 -44.30
N GLY A 223 26.49 6.73 -43.72
CA GLY A 223 27.74 6.11 -44.14
C GLY A 223 27.90 4.68 -43.63
N LYS A 224 27.83 3.75 -44.57
CA LYS A 224 28.16 2.32 -44.52
C LYS A 224 29.57 2.08 -43.95
N LYS A 225 29.72 1.19 -42.96
CA LYS A 225 31.00 0.52 -42.64
C LYS A 225 30.78 -0.99 -42.65
N LYS A 226 31.56 -1.66 -43.50
CA LYS A 226 31.94 -3.07 -43.39
C LYS A 226 32.93 -3.21 -42.24
#